data_AF-A0A380KM88-F1
#
_entry.id   AF-A0A380KM88-F1
#
_cell.length_a   1.000
_cell.length_b   1.000
_cell.length_c   1.000
_cell.angle_alpha   90.00
_cell.angle_beta   90.00
_cell.angle_gamma   90.00
#
_symmetry.space_group_name_H-M   'P 1'
#
loop_
_entity.id
_entity.type
_entity.pdbx_description
1 polymer ?
#
loop_
_entity_poly.entity_id
_entity_poly.type
_entity_poly.pdbx_seq_one_letter_code
_entity_poly.pdbx_strand_id
1 'polypeptide(L)'
;MSSFKCYRYFRRRKKNSAIKDLFGSVGEDVSVFPNFNCDNGKNIHVGEHFLMNYNGIILDVAEVRIGQHVMIGPNTMITTVNHPLTPQGRLTILVLPSQ
;
A
#
# COMPACT_ATOMS: atom_id res chain seq x y z
N MET A 1 20.39 -20.60 -19.97
CA MET A 1 18.93 -20.34 -19.87
C MET A 1 18.55 -20.35 -18.40
N SER A 2 18.47 -19.17 -17.79
CA SER A 2 18.29 -19.01 -16.35
C SER A 2 16.85 -19.30 -15.93
N SER A 3 16.71 -20.01 -14.83
CA SER A 3 15.46 -20.46 -14.22
C SER A 3 14.48 -19.30 -13.99
N PHE A 4 13.32 -19.36 -14.65
CA PHE A 4 12.18 -18.50 -14.35
C PHE A 4 11.68 -18.84 -12.93
N LYS A 5 11.96 -17.97 -11.95
CA LYS A 5 11.33 -18.04 -10.63
C LYS A 5 9.87 -17.58 -10.74
N CYS A 6 8.99 -18.49 -11.14
CA CYS A 6 7.54 -18.34 -10.98
C CYS A 6 7.23 -18.37 -9.46
N TYR A 7 6.99 -17.21 -8.86
CA TYR A 7 6.57 -17.13 -7.45
C TYR A 7 5.19 -17.78 -7.30
N ARG A 8 5.19 -18.99 -6.74
CA ARG A 8 4.02 -19.86 -6.57
C ARG A 8 2.87 -19.11 -5.86
N TYR A 9 1.74 -18.99 -6.55
CA TYR A 9 0.48 -18.31 -6.17
C TYR A 9 -0.22 -18.86 -4.88
N PHE A 10 0.42 -19.76 -4.14
CA PHE A 10 -0.29 -20.82 -3.40
C PHE A 10 -0.17 -20.78 -1.86
N ARG A 11 -0.12 -19.59 -1.26
CA ARG A 11 -0.26 -19.44 0.21
C ARG A 11 -1.16 -18.25 0.58
N ARG A 12 -2.45 -18.34 0.25
CA ARG A 12 -3.47 -17.33 0.61
C ARG A 12 -3.63 -17.18 2.14
N ARG A 13 -3.69 -18.27 2.90
CA ARG A 13 -4.14 -18.23 4.32
C ARG A 13 -3.22 -17.47 5.29
N LYS A 14 -1.89 -17.50 5.12
CA LYS A 14 -0.96 -16.82 6.05
C LYS A 14 -0.78 -15.32 5.75
N LYS A 15 -1.09 -14.87 4.53
CA LYS A 15 -0.92 -13.46 4.14
C LYS A 15 -2.04 -12.58 4.69
N ASN A 16 -3.24 -13.12 4.85
CA ASN A 16 -4.39 -12.34 5.28
C ASN A 16 -4.26 -11.84 6.72
N SER A 17 -3.57 -12.54 7.63
CA SER A 17 -3.38 -12.05 9.00
C SER A 17 -2.47 -10.82 9.05
N ALA A 18 -1.31 -10.87 8.38
CA ALA A 18 -0.38 -9.75 8.34
C ALA A 18 -0.98 -8.50 7.69
N ILE A 19 -1.83 -8.66 6.66
CA ILE A 19 -2.53 -7.52 6.03
C ILE A 19 -3.64 -6.97 6.92
N LYS A 20 -4.38 -7.84 7.64
CA LYS A 20 -5.35 -7.39 8.66
C LYS A 20 -4.66 -6.63 9.79
N ASP A 21 -3.44 -7.01 10.15
CA ASP A 21 -2.64 -6.30 11.15
C ASP A 21 -1.99 -5.02 10.60
N LEU A 22 -1.70 -4.93 9.30
CA LEU A 22 -1.09 -3.76 8.67
C LEU A 22 -2.12 -2.66 8.36
N PHE A 23 -3.27 -3.02 7.79
CA PHE A 23 -4.27 -2.07 7.32
C PHE A 23 -5.23 -1.62 8.43
N GLY A 24 -5.88 -0.48 8.22
CA GLY A 24 -6.89 0.06 9.14
C GLY A 24 -8.17 -0.76 9.13
N SER A 25 -8.63 -1.16 7.94
CA SER A 25 -9.73 -2.11 7.77
C SER A 25 -9.58 -2.93 6.50
N VAL A 26 -9.96 -4.20 6.57
CA VAL A 26 -9.81 -5.17 5.49
C VAL A 26 -11.07 -6.00 5.37
N GLY A 27 -11.66 -6.06 4.17
CA GLY A 27 -12.76 -6.97 3.85
C GLY A 27 -12.32 -8.43 3.73
N GLU A 28 -13.21 -9.27 3.19
CA GLU A 28 -12.91 -10.69 2.93
C GLU A 28 -12.13 -10.89 1.62
N ASP A 29 -11.39 -12.00 1.52
CA ASP A 29 -10.59 -12.38 0.34
C ASP A 29 -9.67 -11.27 -0.21
N VAL A 30 -8.87 -10.68 0.67
CA VAL A 30 -7.86 -9.67 0.29
C VAL A 30 -6.51 -10.29 0.00
N SER A 31 -5.88 -9.86 -1.09
CA SER A 31 -4.54 -10.31 -1.50
C SER A 31 -3.61 -9.14 -1.80
N VAL A 32 -2.52 -9.05 -1.04
CA VAL A 32 -1.41 -8.13 -1.32
C VAL A 32 -0.18 -8.93 -1.70
N PHE A 33 0.38 -8.60 -2.87
CA PHE A 33 1.54 -9.28 -3.42
C PHE A 33 2.85 -8.68 -2.88
N PRO A 34 3.97 -9.43 -2.93
CA PRO A 34 5.24 -9.00 -2.36
C PRO A 34 5.74 -7.64 -2.88
N ASN A 35 6.65 -7.04 -2.10
CA ASN A 35 7.21 -5.69 -2.31
C ASN A 35 6.16 -4.57 -2.23
N PHE A 36 5.13 -4.77 -1.41
CA PHE A 36 4.21 -3.71 -1.04
C PHE A 36 4.88 -2.76 -0.04
N ASN A 37 4.73 -1.45 -0.24
CA ASN A 37 5.22 -0.42 0.67
C ASN A 37 4.11 0.58 1.01
N CYS A 38 4.09 1.05 2.26
CA CYS A 38 3.24 2.13 2.74
C CYS A 38 3.96 2.94 3.82
N ASP A 39 3.45 4.13 4.13
CA ASP A 39 4.02 4.98 5.18
C ASP A 39 3.52 4.54 6.56
N ASN A 40 2.21 4.37 6.71
CA ASN A 40 1.56 4.01 7.98
C ASN A 40 0.89 2.63 7.91
N GLY A 41 0.17 2.35 6.82
CA GLY A 41 -0.68 1.18 6.68
C GLY A 41 -2.05 1.34 7.32
N LYS A 42 -2.14 1.94 8.52
CA LYS A 42 -3.42 2.09 9.25
C LYS A 42 -4.41 3.06 8.62
N ASN A 43 -3.94 3.94 7.74
CA ASN A 43 -4.82 4.84 6.98
C ASN A 43 -5.40 4.17 5.73
N ILE A 44 -5.06 2.90 5.46
CA ILE A 44 -5.51 2.15 4.30
C ILE A 44 -6.74 1.30 4.68
N HIS A 45 -7.84 1.53 3.98
CA HIS A 45 -9.11 0.84 4.16
C HIS A 45 -9.53 0.20 2.84
N VAL A 46 -9.64 -1.14 2.82
CA VAL A 46 -9.98 -1.89 1.60
C VAL A 46 -11.23 -2.73 1.79
N GLY A 47 -12.09 -2.74 0.77
CA GLY A 47 -13.27 -3.61 0.70
C GLY A 47 -12.93 -5.08 0.46
N GLU A 48 -13.97 -5.89 0.30
CA GLU A 48 -13.82 -7.31 -0.04
C GLU A 48 -13.34 -7.53 -1.48
N HIS A 49 -12.72 -8.69 -1.73
CA HIS A 49 -12.19 -9.07 -3.04
C HIS A 49 -11.20 -8.03 -3.61
N PHE A 50 -10.32 -7.52 -2.75
CA PHE A 50 -9.26 -6.59 -3.12
C PHE A 50 -7.97 -7.32 -3.50
N LEU A 51 -7.34 -6.89 -4.61
CA LEU A 51 -6.02 -7.35 -5.03
C LEU A 51 -5.09 -6.16 -5.27
N MET A 52 -3.97 -6.15 -4.54
CA MET A 52 -2.80 -5.32 -4.86
C MET A 52 -1.72 -6.21 -5.46
N ASN A 53 -1.36 -5.96 -6.71
CA ASN A 53 -0.35 -6.74 -7.41
C ASN A 53 1.08 -6.33 -7.00
N TYR A 54 2.10 -6.99 -7.57
CA TYR A 54 3.51 -6.81 -7.19
C TYR A 54 3.97 -5.35 -7.22
N ASN A 55 4.88 -5.00 -6.30
CA ASN A 55 5.53 -3.68 -6.22
C ASN A 55 4.54 -2.51 -6.04
N GLY A 56 3.48 -2.74 -5.27
CA GLY A 56 2.50 -1.72 -4.94
C GLY A 56 3.01 -0.71 -3.92
N ILE A 57 2.72 0.58 -4.12
CA ILE A 57 3.08 1.64 -3.16
C ILE A 57 1.82 2.43 -2.80
N ILE A 58 1.55 2.60 -1.51
CA ILE A 58 0.48 3.48 -1.01
C ILE A 58 1.08 4.42 0.05
N LEU A 59 1.34 5.68 -0.31
CA LEU A 59 1.81 6.72 0.62
C LEU A 59 0.61 7.32 1.36
N ASP A 60 0.28 6.76 2.51
CA ASP A 60 -0.96 6.97 3.27
C ASP A 60 -0.77 7.92 4.46
N VAL A 61 -0.18 9.10 4.22
CA VAL A 61 -0.17 10.19 5.21
C VAL A 61 -1.59 10.67 5.53
N ALA A 62 -2.50 10.64 4.56
CA ALA A 62 -3.95 10.79 4.76
C ALA A 62 -4.70 9.49 4.43
N GLU A 63 -5.98 9.44 4.78
CA GLU A 63 -6.84 8.26 4.60
C GLU A 63 -6.98 7.84 3.12
N VAL A 64 -6.84 6.54 2.86
CA VAL A 64 -7.05 5.90 1.55
C VAL A 64 -8.17 4.88 1.68
N ARG A 65 -9.28 5.09 0.96
CA ARG A 65 -10.41 4.17 0.90
C ARG A 65 -10.53 3.54 -0.49
N ILE A 66 -10.44 2.21 -0.54
CA ILE A 66 -10.60 1.42 -1.75
C ILE A 66 -11.87 0.57 -1.61
N GLY A 67 -12.73 0.59 -2.62
CA GLY A 67 -14.00 -0.13 -2.63
C GLY A 67 -13.87 -1.65 -2.71
N GLN A 68 -14.98 -2.31 -3.03
CA GLN A 68 -15.09 -3.77 -3.17
C GLN A 68 -14.78 -4.18 -4.61
N HIS A 69 -14.31 -5.42 -4.81
CA HIS A 69 -14.00 -6.00 -6.12
C HIS A 69 -12.97 -5.19 -6.94
N VAL A 70 -11.98 -4.61 -6.26
CA VAL A 70 -10.95 -3.78 -6.90
C VAL A 70 -9.67 -4.59 -7.11
N MET A 71 -9.14 -4.54 -8.33
CA MET A 71 -7.82 -5.07 -8.67
C MET A 71 -6.90 -3.94 -9.13
N ILE A 72 -5.74 -3.80 -8.50
CA ILE A 72 -4.73 -2.82 -8.84
C ILE A 72 -3.53 -3.53 -9.47
N GLY A 73 -3.11 -3.05 -10.64
CA GLY A 73 -2.03 -3.60 -11.43
C GLY A 73 -0.64 -3.46 -10.78
N PRO A 74 0.38 -4.16 -11.31
CA PRO A 74 1.73 -4.13 -10.76
C PRO A 74 2.38 -2.75 -10.95
N ASN A 75 3.30 -2.38 -10.06
CA ASN A 75 4.01 -1.09 -10.07
C ASN A 75 3.10 0.15 -9.99
N THR A 76 1.93 0.01 -9.35
CA THR A 76 1.03 1.14 -9.12
C THR A 76 1.40 1.88 -7.85
N MET A 77 1.44 3.21 -7.92
CA MET A 77 1.59 4.11 -6.79
C MET A 77 0.29 4.89 -6.56
N ILE A 78 -0.19 4.89 -5.32
CA ILE A 78 -1.24 5.79 -4.81
C ILE A 78 -0.58 6.67 -3.76
N THR A 79 -0.71 7.98 -3.87
CA THR A 79 -0.13 8.92 -2.89
C THR A 79 -1.16 9.92 -2.43
N THR A 80 -1.22 10.09 -1.10
CA THR A 80 -1.92 11.21 -0.45
C THR A 80 -0.94 12.30 -0.02
N VAL A 81 0.36 12.02 -0.07
CA VAL A 81 1.40 12.98 0.27
C VAL A 81 1.64 13.94 -0.88
N ASN A 82 1.88 15.19 -0.53
CA ASN A 82 2.41 16.19 -1.42
C ASN A 82 3.33 17.15 -0.64
N HIS A 83 4.18 17.88 -1.36
CA HIS A 83 5.04 18.89 -0.78
C HIS A 83 4.68 20.28 -1.30
N PRO A 84 4.98 21.35 -0.54
CA PRO A 84 4.88 22.69 -1.05
C PRO A 84 5.64 22.86 -2.37
N LEU A 85 5.05 23.60 -3.30
CA LEU A 85 5.63 23.79 -4.64
C LEU A 85 6.87 24.68 -4.60
N THR A 86 6.92 25.64 -3.68
CA THR A 86 8.07 26.54 -3.54
C THR A 86 9.22 25.86 -2.80
N PRO A 87 10.48 26.11 -3.18
CA PRO A 87 11.64 25.61 -2.43
C PRO A 87 11.60 26.04 -0.96
N GLN A 88 11.20 27.29 -0.70
CA GLN A 88 11.07 27.80 0.67
C GLN A 88 10.03 27.01 1.48
N GLY A 89 8.89 26.69 0.89
CA GLY A 89 7.86 25.89 1.56
C GLY A 89 8.35 24.49 1.90
N ARG A 90 9.16 23.86 1.02
CA ARG A 90 9.78 22.56 1.32
C ARG A 90 10.81 22.64 2.44
N LEU A 91 11.60 23.71 2.50
CA LEU A 91 12.55 23.92 3.60
C LEU A 91 11.81 24.04 4.94
N THR A 92 10.68 24.75 4.98
CA THR A 92 9.91 24.90 6.22
C THR A 92 9.47 23.56 6.80
N ILE A 93 8.98 22.62 5.98
CA ILE A 93 8.51 21.31 6.47
C ILE A 93 9.64 20.37 6.91
N LEU A 94 10.85 20.50 6.34
CA LEU A 94 12.01 19.67 6.71
C LEU A 94 12.67 20.10 8.02
N VAL A 95 12.43 21.35 8.45
CA VAL A 95 13.16 21.99 9.56
C VAL A 95 12.27 22.14 10.81
N LEU A 96 11.00 21.70 10.78
CA LEU A 96 10.19 21.64 12.00
C LEU A 96 10.71 20.51 12.92
N PRO A 97 10.84 20.75 14.24
CA PRO A 97 11.20 19.70 15.18
C PRO A 97 10.11 18.63 15.15
N SER A 98 10.53 17.38 14.97
CA SER A 98 9.66 16.20 15.00
C SER A 98 8.71 16.28 16.20
N GLN A 99 7.40 16.30 15.91
CA GLN A 99 6.35 16.03 16.91
C GLN A 99 6.61 14.66 17.56
#